data_AF-A0A1A7NPF7-F1
#
_entry.id   AF-A0A1A7NPF7-F1
#
_cell.length_a   1.000
_cell.length_b   1.000
_cell.length_c   1.000
_cell.angle_alpha   90.00
_cell.angle_beta   90.00
_cell.angle_gamma   90.00
#
_symmetry.space_group_name_H-M   'P 1'
#
loop_
_entity.id
_entity.type
_entity.pdbx_description
1 polymer ?
#
loop_
_entity_poly.entity_id
_entity_poly.type
_entity_poly.pdbx_seq_one_letter_code
_entity_poly.pdbx_strand_id
1 'polypeptide(L)'
;MYKFIFPFVFMLSACSISTVDLLTDYQGSDKANIRVANTLPIIFIEPVDPTKNCVRKDLTKSLVSSNIIGYRPVASKKIPGMTPSNKLNTNNVLEFSIKSNQVYQLFFYEESIATPHKYYLKTAHFIPKTGKDYDITIRRNSDIVIREVNTREDLQIYKEIQDCSE
;
A
#
# COMPACT_ATOMS: atom_id res chain seq x y z
N MET A 1 40.99 50.29 6.69
CA MET A 1 40.98 48.92 6.12
C MET A 1 39.66 48.26 6.52
N TYR A 2 38.72 48.11 5.59
CA TYR A 2 37.42 47.49 5.86
C TYR A 2 37.55 45.96 5.76
N LYS A 3 37.29 45.25 6.87
CA LYS A 3 37.20 43.79 6.87
C LYS A 3 35.81 43.39 6.34
N PHE A 4 35.78 42.87 5.11
CA PHE A 4 34.63 42.14 4.59
C PHE A 4 34.52 40.80 5.31
N ILE A 5 33.45 40.61 6.08
CA ILE A 5 33.08 39.30 6.66
C ILE A 5 32.12 38.65 5.67
N PHE A 6 32.58 37.58 5.01
CA PHE A 6 31.81 36.77 4.07
C PHE A 6 30.95 35.79 4.89
N PRO A 7 29.60 35.84 4.84
CA PRO A 7 28.80 34.87 5.55
C PRO A 7 28.86 33.54 4.80
N PHE A 8 29.44 32.53 5.46
CA PHE A 8 29.49 31.15 4.98
C PHE A 8 28.08 30.56 5.10
N VAL A 9 27.35 30.54 3.99
CA VAL A 9 26.01 29.91 3.89
C VAL A 9 26.20 28.40 3.92
N PHE A 10 26.03 27.79 5.09
CA PHE A 10 25.86 26.35 5.22
C PHE A 10 24.54 25.95 4.53
N MET A 11 24.64 25.44 3.31
CA MET A 11 23.57 24.71 2.66
C MET A 11 23.38 23.39 3.43
N LEU A 12 22.48 23.40 4.42
CA LEU A 12 21.99 22.18 5.05
C LEU A 12 21.30 21.37 3.94
N SER A 13 21.94 20.28 3.52
CA SER A 13 21.31 19.28 2.66
C SER A 13 20.14 18.68 3.41
N ALA A 14 18.94 19.21 3.14
CA ALA A 14 17.71 18.58 3.60
C ALA A 14 17.62 17.21 2.94
N CYS A 15 17.91 16.16 3.71
CA CYS A 15 17.57 14.81 3.31
C CYS A 15 16.04 14.78 3.24
N SER A 16 15.48 14.78 2.02
CA SER A 16 14.05 14.60 1.84
C SER A 16 13.72 13.20 2.33
N ILE A 17 13.07 13.10 3.48
CA ILE A 17 12.46 11.86 3.92
C ILE A 17 11.27 11.64 2.97
N SER A 18 11.47 10.81 1.96
CA SER A 18 10.36 10.38 1.09
C SER A 18 9.45 9.48 1.91
N THR A 19 8.34 10.04 2.37
CA THR A 19 7.28 9.28 3.03
C THR A 19 6.31 8.80 1.97
N VAL A 20 6.04 7.50 1.93
CA VAL A 20 5.02 6.95 1.04
C VAL A 20 3.64 7.37 1.59
N ASP A 21 2.88 8.13 0.81
CA ASP A 21 1.56 8.60 1.24
C ASP A 21 0.58 7.45 1.43
N LEU A 22 -0.41 7.67 2.31
CA LEU A 22 -1.58 6.80 2.40
C LEU A 22 -2.41 6.86 1.12
N LEU A 23 -2.99 5.74 0.71
CA LEU A 23 -3.89 5.67 -0.43
C LEU A 23 -5.10 6.61 -0.25
N THR A 24 -5.45 7.34 -1.30
CA THR A 24 -6.64 8.19 -1.36
C THR A 24 -7.77 7.47 -2.09
N ASP A 25 -9.02 7.83 -1.78
CA ASP A 25 -10.17 7.20 -2.43
C ASP A 25 -10.28 7.58 -3.90
N TYR A 26 -10.43 6.57 -4.74
CA TYR A 26 -10.83 6.74 -6.12
C TYR A 26 -12.27 7.26 -6.22
N GLN A 27 -12.46 8.33 -6.99
CA GLN A 27 -13.74 9.05 -7.10
C GLN A 27 -14.60 8.60 -8.29
N GLY A 28 -14.10 7.72 -9.15
CA GLY A 28 -14.84 7.23 -10.32
C GLY A 28 -16.01 6.31 -9.93
N SER A 29 -16.99 6.19 -10.84
CA SER A 29 -18.15 5.31 -10.68
C SER A 29 -17.79 3.83 -10.85
N ASP A 30 -16.73 3.53 -11.60
CA ASP A 30 -16.15 2.21 -11.82
C ASP A 30 -15.24 1.76 -10.67
N LYS A 31 -15.70 1.93 -9.43
CA LYS A 31 -14.92 1.62 -8.23
C LYS A 31 -15.17 0.22 -7.67
N ALA A 32 -14.15 -0.28 -6.98
CA ALA A 32 -14.19 -1.41 -6.07
C ALA A 32 -13.66 -0.94 -4.70
N ASN A 33 -13.94 -1.68 -3.64
CA ASN A 33 -13.45 -1.33 -2.30
C ASN A 33 -12.49 -2.38 -1.77
N ILE A 34 -11.44 -1.93 -1.10
CA ILE A 34 -10.49 -2.79 -0.40
C ILE A 34 -10.44 -2.42 1.08
N ARG A 35 -10.15 -3.41 1.91
CA ARG A 35 -9.97 -3.27 3.35
C ARG A 35 -8.70 -3.96 3.80
N VAL A 36 -7.93 -3.28 4.63
CA VAL A 36 -6.76 -3.84 5.30
C VAL A 36 -6.83 -3.61 6.80
N ALA A 37 -6.18 -4.50 7.57
CA ALA A 37 -5.88 -4.23 8.96
C ALA A 37 -4.91 -3.04 9.06
N ASN A 38 -5.20 -2.08 9.93
CA ASN A 38 -4.31 -0.95 10.16
C ASN A 38 -3.21 -1.35 11.17
N THR A 39 -2.30 -2.22 10.76
CA THR A 39 -1.23 -2.76 11.61
C THR A 39 0.00 -3.12 10.78
N LEU A 40 1.12 -3.39 11.46
CA LEU A 40 2.29 -3.96 10.82
C LEU A 40 2.06 -5.43 10.41
N PRO A 41 2.72 -5.90 9.33
CA PRO A 41 3.59 -5.12 8.44
C PRO A 41 2.79 -4.19 7.51
N ILE A 42 3.42 -3.10 7.04
CA ILE A 42 2.78 -2.15 6.13
C ILE A 42 2.64 -2.80 4.75
N ILE A 43 1.40 -2.86 4.26
CA ILE A 43 1.10 -3.28 2.89
C ILE A 43 1.07 -2.04 2.01
N PHE A 44 1.77 -2.11 0.89
CA PHE A 44 1.78 -1.10 -0.15
C PHE A 44 0.99 -1.56 -1.37
N ILE A 45 0.52 -0.60 -2.15
CA ILE A 45 -0.19 -0.80 -3.40
C ILE A 45 0.43 0.04 -4.51
N GLU A 46 0.57 -0.57 -5.68
CA GLU A 46 1.06 0.07 -6.90
C GLU A 46 0.13 -0.28 -8.07
N PRO A 47 -0.29 0.72 -8.86
CA PRO A 47 -0.96 0.43 -10.12
C PRO A 47 0.04 -0.12 -11.14
N VAL A 48 -0.38 -1.11 -11.90
CA VAL A 48 0.40 -1.66 -13.02
C VAL A 48 -0.01 -0.96 -14.29
N ASP A 49 0.96 -0.52 -15.08
CA ASP A 49 0.72 -0.01 -16.43
C ASP A 49 0.39 -1.19 -17.35
N PRO A 50 -0.84 -1.27 -17.89
CA PRO A 50 -1.23 -2.38 -18.76
C PRO A 50 -0.55 -2.36 -20.13
N THR A 51 -0.03 -1.21 -20.58
CA THR A 51 0.63 -1.07 -21.88
C THR A 51 2.05 -1.61 -21.87
N LYS A 52 2.72 -1.48 -20.73
CA LYS A 52 4.12 -1.90 -20.51
C LYS A 52 4.24 -3.16 -19.63
N ASN A 53 3.12 -3.62 -19.04
CA ASN A 53 3.06 -4.70 -18.06
C ASN A 53 4.09 -4.54 -16.93
N CYS A 54 4.13 -3.34 -16.36
CA CYS A 54 5.13 -2.98 -15.36
C CYS A 54 4.56 -2.12 -14.22
N VAL A 55 5.23 -2.12 -13.07
CA VAL A 55 4.78 -1.38 -11.88
C VAL A 55 5.22 0.08 -11.88
N ARG A 56 4.28 0.97 -11.58
CA ARG A 56 4.56 2.41 -11.41
C ARG A 56 4.93 2.73 -9.97
N LYS A 57 6.21 2.56 -9.63
CA LYS A 57 6.77 2.85 -8.29
C LYS A 57 6.66 4.33 -7.87
N ASP A 58 6.52 5.24 -8.84
CA ASP A 58 6.22 6.65 -8.56
C ASP A 58 4.81 6.85 -7.98
N LEU A 59 3.93 5.86 -8.15
CA LEU A 59 2.56 5.85 -7.67
C LEU A 59 2.32 4.93 -6.47
N THR A 60 3.39 4.43 -5.83
CA THR A 60 3.28 3.61 -4.63
C THR A 60 2.53 4.37 -3.54
N LYS A 61 1.53 3.70 -2.94
CA LYS A 61 0.81 4.19 -1.77
C LYS A 61 0.80 3.14 -0.67
N SER A 62 0.75 3.61 0.58
CA SER A 62 0.55 2.76 1.73
C SER A 62 -0.94 2.46 1.91
N LEU A 63 -1.28 1.22 2.26
CA LEU A 63 -2.62 0.84 2.71
C LEU A 63 -2.76 0.93 4.24
N VAL A 64 -1.66 1.06 4.96
CA VAL A 64 -1.62 1.14 6.43
C VAL A 64 -1.17 2.54 6.84
N SER A 65 -1.76 3.13 7.88
CA SER A 65 -1.27 4.42 8.38
C SER A 65 0.12 4.22 9.00
N SER A 66 1.16 4.83 8.42
CA SER A 66 2.52 4.79 8.96
C SER A 66 2.69 5.83 10.06
N ASN A 67 3.31 5.43 11.17
CA ASN A 67 3.76 6.35 12.21
C ASN A 67 5.01 7.08 11.74
N ILE A 68 4.90 8.38 11.47
CA ILE A 68 6.06 9.26 11.50
C ILE A 68 6.05 9.85 12.92
N ILE A 69 6.98 9.39 13.77
CA ILE A 69 7.21 9.96 15.11
C ILE A 69 5.99 9.79 16.05
N GLY A 70 5.63 8.55 16.37
CA GLY A 70 4.70 8.22 17.47
C GLY A 70 3.21 8.53 17.25
N TYR A 71 2.83 9.20 16.16
CA TYR A 71 1.44 9.50 15.83
C TYR A 71 0.94 8.65 14.66
N ARG A 72 -0.11 7.84 14.89
CA ARG A 72 -0.85 7.17 13.80
C ARG A 72 -1.79 8.22 13.20
N PRO A 73 -1.57 8.68 11.96
CA PRO A 73 -2.38 9.76 11.41
C PRO A 73 -3.85 9.38 11.25
N VAL A 74 -4.16 8.08 11.12
CA VAL A 74 -5.53 7.59 10.99
C VAL A 74 -5.67 6.31 11.81
N ALA A 75 -6.55 6.31 12.81
CA ALA A 75 -6.82 5.11 13.62
C ALA A 75 -7.63 4.07 12.83
N SER A 76 -8.72 4.50 12.19
CA SER A 76 -9.56 3.66 11.33
C SER A 76 -10.34 4.53 10.34
N LYS A 77 -10.65 3.99 9.17
CA LYS A 77 -11.45 4.65 8.13
C LYS A 77 -12.37 3.61 7.50
N LYS A 78 -13.66 3.92 7.40
CA LYS A 78 -14.68 3.06 6.77
C LYS A 78 -15.37 3.77 5.62
N ILE A 79 -15.75 3.01 4.61
CA ILE A 79 -16.54 3.47 3.47
C ILE A 79 -18.00 3.09 3.73
N PRO A 80 -18.94 4.07 3.68
CA PRO A 80 -20.35 3.77 3.80
C PRO A 80 -20.80 2.73 2.77
N GLY A 81 -21.48 1.68 3.24
CA GLY A 81 -22.03 0.62 2.38
C GLY A 81 -21.07 -0.49 2.00
N MET A 82 -19.79 -0.46 2.43
CA MET A 82 -18.89 -1.60 2.24
C MET A 82 -19.35 -2.80 3.09
N THR A 83 -19.38 -3.98 2.48
CA THR A 83 -19.78 -5.23 3.13
C THR A 83 -18.90 -5.51 4.37
N PRO A 84 -19.46 -5.88 5.53
CA PRO A 84 -18.65 -6.21 6.70
C PRO A 84 -17.72 -7.40 6.47
N SER A 85 -16.46 -7.26 6.88
CA SER A 85 -15.47 -8.32 6.89
C SER A 85 -15.80 -9.38 7.94
N ASN A 86 -15.55 -10.64 7.60
CA ASN A 86 -15.60 -11.78 8.51
C ASN A 86 -14.20 -12.22 9.01
N LYS A 87 -13.13 -11.53 8.60
CA LYS A 87 -11.74 -11.87 8.94
C LYS A 87 -11.01 -10.75 9.68
N LEU A 88 -11.32 -9.50 9.36
CA LEU A 88 -10.66 -8.34 9.94
C LEU A 88 -11.49 -7.79 11.10
N ASN A 89 -10.81 -7.46 12.20
CA ASN A 89 -11.43 -6.73 13.31
C ASN A 89 -11.80 -5.33 12.82
N THR A 90 -13.11 -5.06 12.70
CA THR A 90 -13.62 -3.83 12.08
C THR A 90 -13.31 -2.54 12.86
N ASN A 91 -12.73 -2.64 14.06
CA ASN A 91 -12.36 -1.47 14.86
C ASN A 91 -10.98 -0.88 14.51
N ASN A 92 -10.15 -1.59 13.74
CA ASN A 92 -8.82 -1.13 13.36
C ASN A 92 -8.50 -1.48 11.90
N VAL A 93 -9.33 -0.95 10.98
CA VAL A 93 -9.19 -1.14 9.54
C VAL A 93 -9.14 0.19 8.81
N LEU A 94 -8.50 0.17 7.65
CA LEU A 94 -8.60 1.23 6.66
C LEU A 94 -9.26 0.67 5.41
N GLU A 95 -10.29 1.37 4.95
CA GLU A 95 -11.06 1.06 3.75
C GLU A 95 -10.80 2.12 2.67
N PHE A 96 -10.61 1.67 1.44
CA PHE A 96 -10.31 2.52 0.30
C PHE A 96 -11.12 2.13 -0.93
N SER A 97 -11.60 3.12 -1.68
CA SER A 97 -12.10 2.91 -3.02
C SER A 97 -10.93 2.93 -4.02
N ILE A 98 -10.87 1.95 -4.91
CA ILE A 98 -9.87 1.83 -5.97
C ILE A 98 -10.56 1.66 -7.32
N LYS A 99 -9.83 1.91 -8.42
CA LYS A 99 -10.37 1.75 -9.77
C LYS A 99 -10.54 0.26 -10.08
N SER A 100 -11.67 -0.11 -10.66
CA SER A 100 -11.95 -1.49 -11.06
C SER A 100 -11.29 -1.84 -12.39
N ASN A 101 -11.11 -3.13 -12.65
CA ASN A 101 -10.53 -3.67 -13.88
C ASN A 101 -9.12 -3.14 -14.18
N GLN A 102 -8.46 -2.58 -13.16
CA GLN A 102 -7.07 -2.15 -13.19
C GLN A 102 -6.23 -3.21 -12.47
N VAL A 103 -5.07 -3.55 -13.02
CA VAL A 103 -4.14 -4.46 -12.37
C VAL A 103 -3.41 -3.70 -11.26
N TYR A 104 -3.36 -4.27 -10.06
CA TYR A 104 -2.60 -3.76 -8.93
C TYR A 104 -1.59 -4.78 -8.45
N GLN A 105 -0.40 -4.29 -8.09
CA GLN A 105 0.56 -5.00 -7.26
C GLN A 105 0.36 -4.58 -5.81
N LEU A 106 0.27 -5.56 -4.92
CA LEU A 106 0.38 -5.42 -3.48
C LEU A 106 1.72 -5.97 -3.04
N PHE A 107 2.36 -5.33 -2.08
CA PHE A 107 3.59 -5.86 -1.51
C PHE A 107 3.84 -5.43 -0.07
N PHE A 108 4.66 -6.19 0.63
CA PHE A 108 5.25 -5.79 1.91
C PHE A 108 6.67 -6.36 2.04
N TYR A 109 7.46 -5.77 2.95
CA TYR A 109 8.78 -6.28 3.29
C TYR A 109 8.67 -7.15 4.54
N GLU A 110 9.04 -8.41 4.42
CA GLU A 110 9.19 -9.34 5.53
C GLU A 110 10.62 -9.27 6.06
N GLU A 111 10.77 -9.04 7.36
CA GLU A 111 12.08 -9.07 8.01
C GLU A 111 12.38 -10.48 8.56
N SER A 112 13.53 -11.02 8.19
CA SER A 112 14.13 -12.18 8.82
C SER A 112 14.68 -11.82 10.18
N ILE A 113 14.22 -12.54 11.20
CA ILE A 113 14.77 -12.48 12.57
C ILE A 113 16.16 -13.12 12.70
N ALA A 114 16.66 -13.84 11.68
CA ALA A 114 17.99 -14.42 11.69
C ALA A 114 19.07 -13.37 11.37
N THR A 115 20.24 -13.47 12.03
CA THR A 115 21.41 -12.63 11.76
C THR A 115 22.26 -13.21 10.62
N PRO A 116 22.67 -12.41 9.61
CA PRO A 116 22.34 -11.00 9.40
C PRO A 116 20.87 -10.80 9.00
N HIS A 117 20.26 -9.71 9.47
CA HIS A 117 18.89 -9.34 9.10
C HIS A 117 18.75 -9.29 7.57
N LYS A 118 17.72 -9.94 7.05
CA LYS A 118 17.38 -9.96 5.61
C LYS A 118 15.95 -9.48 5.44
N TYR A 119 15.71 -8.67 4.41
CA TYR A 119 14.37 -8.27 4.03
C TYR A 119 13.96 -9.02 2.76
N TYR A 120 12.81 -9.68 2.81
CA TYR A 120 12.22 -10.37 1.68
C TYR A 120 11.01 -9.60 1.18
N LEU A 121 11.01 -9.27 -0.12
CA LEU A 121 9.85 -8.67 -0.75
C LEU A 121 8.80 -9.76 -1.01
N LYS A 122 7.60 -9.56 -0.47
CA LYS A 122 6.43 -10.41 -0.74
C LYS A 122 5.47 -9.63 -1.62
N THR A 123 5.01 -10.24 -2.70
CA THR A 123 4.14 -9.59 -3.69
C THR A 123 2.89 -10.42 -3.96
N ALA A 124 1.82 -9.73 -4.35
CA ALA A 124 0.64 -10.33 -4.95
C ALA A 124 0.03 -9.36 -5.96
N HIS A 125 -0.61 -9.91 -6.99
CA HIS A 125 -1.25 -9.14 -8.04
C HIS A 125 -2.73 -9.51 -8.11
N PHE A 126 -3.58 -8.50 -8.33
CA PHE A 126 -5.01 -8.74 -8.49
C PHE A 126 -5.69 -7.66 -9.35
N ILE A 127 -6.85 -8.04 -9.89
CA ILE A 127 -7.72 -7.16 -10.68
C ILE A 127 -9.07 -7.09 -9.96
N PRO A 128 -9.42 -5.96 -9.32
CA PRO A 128 -10.68 -5.82 -8.62
C PRO A 128 -11.83 -5.63 -9.62
N LYS A 129 -12.89 -6.41 -9.46
CA LYS A 129 -14.14 -6.25 -10.22
C LYS A 129 -14.99 -5.10 -9.66
N THR A 130 -15.71 -4.40 -10.55
CA THR A 130 -16.60 -3.29 -10.21
C THR A 130 -17.65 -3.65 -9.17
N GLY A 131 -17.84 -2.77 -8.18
CA GLY A 131 -18.84 -2.91 -7.13
C GLY A 131 -18.57 -4.05 -6.14
N LYS A 132 -17.36 -4.62 -6.16
CA LYS A 132 -16.96 -5.69 -5.23
C LYS A 132 -16.11 -5.14 -4.09
N ASP A 133 -16.20 -5.84 -2.96
CA ASP A 133 -15.48 -5.55 -1.74
C ASP A 133 -14.47 -6.66 -1.46
N TYR A 134 -13.25 -6.28 -1.11
CA TYR A 134 -12.15 -7.21 -0.84
C TYR A 134 -11.50 -6.97 0.51
N ASP A 135 -11.18 -8.06 1.21
CA ASP A 135 -10.27 -8.04 2.35
C ASP A 135 -8.88 -8.44 1.89
N ILE A 136 -7.89 -7.64 2.28
CA ILE A 136 -6.46 -7.92 2.06
C ILE A 136 -5.86 -8.26 3.42
N THR A 137 -5.27 -9.46 3.52
CA THR A 137 -4.68 -10.00 4.75
C THR A 137 -3.32 -10.62 4.47
N ILE A 138 -2.50 -10.77 5.51
CA ILE A 138 -1.25 -11.54 5.44
C ILE A 138 -1.45 -12.82 6.25
N ARG A 139 -1.18 -13.97 5.64
CA ARG A 139 -1.23 -15.28 6.31
C ARG A 139 0.03 -15.53 7.12
N ARG A 140 -0.01 -16.58 7.97
CA ARG A 140 1.14 -16.98 8.81
C ARG A 140 2.39 -17.36 8.02
N ASN A 141 2.24 -17.78 6.77
CA ASN A 141 3.34 -18.08 5.85
C ASN A 141 3.79 -16.87 5.02
N SER A 142 3.35 -15.66 5.41
CA SER A 142 3.75 -14.39 4.80
C SER A 142 3.25 -14.19 3.37
N ASP A 143 2.18 -14.89 3.00
CA ASP A 143 1.45 -14.66 1.75
C ASP A 143 0.42 -13.55 1.92
N ILE A 144 0.38 -12.64 0.95
CA ILE A 144 -0.72 -11.68 0.79
C ILE A 144 -1.92 -12.43 0.22
N VAL A 145 -3.07 -12.32 0.88
CA VAL A 145 -4.32 -12.95 0.45
C VAL A 145 -5.36 -11.87 0.24
N ILE A 146 -5.92 -11.86 -0.96
CA ILE A 146 -7.02 -11.00 -1.37
C ILE A 146 -8.27 -11.88 -1.47
N ARG A 147 -9.28 -11.59 -0.65
CA ARG A 147 -10.53 -12.33 -0.60
C ARG A 147 -11.68 -11.41 -0.97
N GLU A 148 -12.53 -11.83 -1.91
CA GLU A 148 -13.81 -11.14 -2.11
C GLU A 148 -14.75 -11.45 -0.93
N VAL A 149 -15.29 -10.42 -0.29
CA VAL A 149 -16.04 -10.55 0.97
C VAL A 149 -17.33 -11.36 0.80
N ASN A 150 -18.03 -11.19 -0.33
CA ASN A 150 -19.34 -11.81 -0.56
C ASN A 150 -19.25 -13.31 -0.92
N THR A 151 -18.37 -13.67 -1.85
CA THR A 151 -18.18 -15.06 -2.28
C THR A 151 -17.28 -15.85 -1.35
N ARG A 152 -16.45 -15.15 -0.56
CA ARG A 152 -15.40 -15.71 0.31
C ARG A 152 -14.33 -16.48 -0.46
N GLU A 153 -14.25 -16.27 -1.77
CA GLU A 153 -13.24 -16.85 -2.63
C GLU A 153 -11.94 -16.05 -2.51
N ASP A 154 -10.83 -16.78 -2.37
CA ASP A 154 -9.51 -16.19 -2.47
C ASP A 154 -9.20 -16.01 -3.96
N LEU A 155 -8.88 -14.79 -4.36
CA LEU A 155 -8.54 -14.52 -5.75
C LEU A 155 -7.22 -15.21 -6.11
N GLN A 156 -7.18 -15.83 -7.29
CA GLN A 156 -5.93 -16.32 -7.85
C GLN A 156 -5.00 -15.14 -8.15
N ILE A 157 -3.78 -15.26 -7.65
CA ILE A 157 -2.70 -14.30 -7.83
C ILE A 157 -2.06 -14.57 -9.19
N TYR A 158 -2.04 -13.58 -10.08
CA TYR A 158 -1.42 -13.71 -11.41
C TYR A 158 0.12 -13.54 -11.33
N LYS A 159 0.81 -14.15 -12.31
CA LYS A 159 2.29 -14.29 -12.40
C LYS A 159 3.03 -13.00 -12.78
N GLU A 160 4.28 -12.92 -12.31
CA GLU A 160 5.37 -11.93 -12.52
C GLU A 160 5.06 -10.70 -13.38
N ILE A 161 5.05 -9.54 -12.72
CA ILE A 161 5.02 -8.21 -13.33
C ILE A 161 6.43 -7.60 -13.19
N GLN A 162 6.94 -6.99 -14.26
CA GLN A 162 8.28 -6.37 -14.28
C GLN A 162 8.25 -4.94 -13.72
N ASP A 163 9.41 -4.36 -13.43
CA ASP A 163 9.53 -2.95 -13.05
C ASP A 163 9.51 -2.06 -14.29
N CYS A 164 8.89 -0.86 -14.23
CA CYS A 164 8.83 0.09 -15.35
C CYS A 164 10.16 0.84 -15.56
N SER A 165 11.30 0.24 -15.22
CA SER A 165 12.61 0.86 -15.41
C SER A 165 12.82 1.11 -16.90
N GLU A 166 12.94 2.39 -17.29
CA GLU A 166 13.53 2.80 -18.57
C GLU A 166 15.04 2.54 -18.57
#